data_AF-A0A3R8SF29-F1
#
_entry.id   AF-A0A3R8SF29-F1
#
_cell.length_a   1.000
_cell.length_b   1.000
_cell.length_c   1.000
_cell.angle_alpha   90.00
_cell.angle_beta   90.00
_cell.angle_gamma   90.00
#
_symmetry.space_group_name_H-M   'P 1'
#
loop_
_entity.id
_entity.type
_entity.pdbx_description
1 polymer ?
#
loop_
_entity_poly.entity_id
_entity_poly.type
_entity_poly.pdbx_seq_one_letter_code
_entity_poly.pdbx_strand_id
1 'polypeptide(L)'
;MKIKPLALVCGLALTSSVNAFTQFGGQGVMPMGHEWLTRTAALEVLDAEHVISPDPNDPRHTWRDGLAKNISLNTALNEVSKLQANLNNNALYEPRYDSVNSAIVGERWVDIAGFNVTNASIDPTGPNCFSAVSQEPADIQLDHFMRRYDDIGGQGGVDAAYRAQKRFIQHFIDAAMAEEKRLKVWDGGGHSALTEVDHNYFLFGRAVHLFQDSFSPEHTVRLPNDNYEKIWQVKAYLCSEGAEQHSHDTKDVLDFSSGDVIWQPDTRLESGWQSYRISSMKPVAIVALEASKDLWAAFIRTMATPKAQRRDIAEQEAKQLVDHWLSFDEAAMQAWYQDEDKRDGTYVLAPNETGKGKSLAECMAELNVGTTNQAERVAQLEAQRNQCLYNIEAEPGYEDLNDPHLDIPYNWRWKSITWQTPPAGWTYPQLRPDTGKQVAIKSPVNNQFMAAQTLTNNAPVTLSQNEPLMLTEVTSPQGYHYYRSTQAPSLFLSYSSKASGYLKLVDSPNQAMYSLIYQGGLWNIKNEFWQQYIWFNQAQERPELNRHGKPENLNAKWMLEAL
;
A
#
# COMPACT_ATOMS: atom_id res chain seq x y z
N MET A 1 -41.66 -34.86 -14.85
CA MET A 1 -41.08 -34.03 -15.93
C MET A 1 -40.85 -32.63 -15.37
N LYS A 2 -39.58 -32.25 -15.19
CA LYS A 2 -39.17 -30.92 -14.72
C LYS A 2 -38.77 -30.09 -15.95
N ILE A 3 -39.45 -28.96 -16.15
CA ILE A 3 -39.12 -27.98 -17.18
C ILE A 3 -38.01 -27.09 -16.61
N LYS A 4 -36.85 -27.05 -17.29
CA LYS A 4 -35.75 -26.13 -16.98
C LYS A 4 -36.12 -24.72 -17.47
N PRO A 5 -35.89 -23.65 -16.68
CA PRO A 5 -35.85 -22.31 -17.23
C PRO A 5 -34.46 -22.04 -17.84
N LEU A 6 -34.50 -21.50 -19.05
CA LEU A 6 -33.41 -21.01 -19.87
C LEU A 6 -32.76 -19.80 -19.17
N ALA A 7 -31.46 -19.88 -18.87
CA ALA A 7 -30.69 -18.73 -18.40
C ALA A 7 -30.40 -17.81 -19.60
N LEU A 8 -30.96 -16.61 -19.58
CA LEU A 8 -30.70 -15.56 -20.55
C LEU A 8 -29.33 -14.96 -20.23
N VAL A 9 -28.34 -15.24 -21.08
CA VAL A 9 -27.05 -14.54 -21.10
C VAL A 9 -27.29 -13.19 -21.74
N CYS A 10 -27.34 -12.13 -20.92
CA CYS A 10 -27.21 -10.76 -21.40
C CYS A 10 -25.79 -10.30 -21.11
N GLY A 11 -24.96 -10.30 -22.16
CA GLY A 11 -23.69 -9.60 -22.17
C GLY A 11 -23.96 -8.09 -22.09
N LEU A 12 -23.46 -7.48 -21.02
CA LEU A 12 -23.23 -6.05 -20.93
C LEU A 12 -21.73 -5.86 -21.05
N ALA A 13 -21.32 -5.22 -22.14
CA ALA A 13 -19.97 -4.71 -22.29
C ALA A 13 -19.75 -3.63 -21.22
N LEU A 14 -19.08 -4.02 -20.15
CA LEU A 14 -18.55 -3.12 -19.13
C LEU A 14 -17.30 -2.46 -19.74
N THR A 15 -17.28 -1.13 -19.78
CA THR A 15 -16.03 -0.38 -19.95
C THR A 15 -15.23 -0.57 -18.67
N SER A 16 -14.22 -1.42 -18.72
CA SER A 16 -13.40 -1.81 -17.58
C SER A 16 -12.16 -0.95 -17.50
N SER A 17 -11.91 -0.39 -16.30
CA SER A 17 -10.62 0.13 -15.88
C SER A 17 -9.62 -1.03 -15.78
N VAL A 18 -8.42 -0.82 -16.31
CA VAL A 18 -7.36 -1.83 -16.36
C VAL A 18 -6.58 -1.86 -15.07
N ASN A 19 -6.09 -3.06 -14.74
CA ASN A 19 -5.41 -3.37 -13.49
C ASN A 19 -4.02 -3.87 -13.88
N ALA A 20 -2.97 -3.16 -13.50
CA ALA A 20 -1.59 -3.63 -13.59
C ALA A 20 -1.40 -4.88 -12.71
N PHE A 21 -0.53 -5.82 -13.13
CA PHE A 21 -0.17 -7.05 -12.38
C PHE A 21 -1.27 -7.60 -11.47
N THR A 22 -2.38 -7.96 -12.12
CA THR A 22 -3.72 -8.06 -11.53
C THR A 22 -3.80 -8.53 -10.08
N GLN A 23 -4.46 -7.72 -9.26
CA GLN A 23 -4.66 -7.96 -7.83
C GLN A 23 -6.15 -8.15 -7.46
N PHE A 24 -6.79 -9.23 -7.91
CA PHE A 24 -8.10 -9.70 -7.35
C PHE A 24 -8.05 -11.15 -6.84
N GLY A 25 -6.85 -11.68 -6.63
CA GLY A 25 -6.60 -13.11 -6.45
C GLY A 25 -7.36 -13.79 -5.31
N GLY A 26 -7.96 -13.06 -4.39
CA GLY A 26 -8.69 -13.63 -3.26
C GLY A 26 -10.08 -14.20 -3.55
N GLN A 27 -10.73 -13.79 -4.65
CA GLN A 27 -12.14 -14.15 -4.96
C GLN A 27 -12.37 -14.64 -6.40
N GLY A 28 -11.31 -14.85 -7.19
CA GLY A 28 -11.33 -15.72 -8.37
C GLY A 28 -11.74 -15.13 -9.73
N VAL A 29 -11.92 -13.80 -9.87
CA VAL A 29 -12.24 -13.21 -11.19
C VAL A 29 -10.97 -12.89 -11.99
N MET A 30 -9.97 -12.22 -11.40
CA MET A 30 -8.68 -11.91 -12.04
C MET A 30 -7.56 -12.81 -11.48
N PRO A 31 -6.50 -13.08 -12.26
CA PRO A 31 -5.36 -13.86 -11.77
C PRO A 31 -4.68 -13.19 -10.56
N MET A 32 -3.94 -13.97 -9.76
CA MET A 32 -3.01 -13.43 -8.76
C MET A 32 -1.76 -12.88 -9.47
N GLY A 33 -1.20 -11.77 -9.01
CA GLY A 33 -0.02 -11.16 -9.63
C GLY A 33 1.04 -10.86 -8.57
N HIS A 34 1.10 -9.58 -8.19
CA HIS A 34 1.98 -9.07 -7.15
C HIS A 34 1.97 -9.89 -5.87
N GLU A 35 0.78 -10.25 -5.37
CA GLU A 35 0.67 -10.96 -4.09
C GLU A 35 1.36 -12.32 -4.15
N TRP A 36 1.34 -12.95 -5.33
CA TRP A 36 2.00 -14.23 -5.55
C TRP A 36 3.52 -14.09 -5.60
N LEU A 37 4.03 -13.09 -6.34
CA LEU A 37 5.47 -12.80 -6.41
C LEU A 37 6.02 -12.48 -5.03
N THR A 38 5.34 -11.61 -4.29
CA THR A 38 5.76 -11.13 -2.97
C THR A 38 5.75 -12.23 -1.94
N ARG A 39 4.65 -12.99 -1.85
CA ARG A 39 4.56 -14.14 -0.98
C ARG A 39 5.68 -15.14 -1.28
N THR A 40 5.83 -15.52 -2.54
CA THR A 40 6.76 -16.60 -2.92
C THR A 40 8.21 -16.16 -2.70
N ALA A 41 8.57 -14.95 -3.11
CA ALA A 41 9.92 -14.40 -2.87
C ALA A 41 10.26 -14.36 -1.38
N ALA A 42 9.34 -13.84 -0.55
CA ALA A 42 9.56 -13.75 0.89
C ALA A 42 9.73 -15.13 1.54
N LEU A 43 8.88 -16.10 1.18
CA LEU A 43 8.94 -17.45 1.76
C LEU A 43 10.21 -18.19 1.35
N GLU A 44 10.66 -18.08 0.10
CA GLU A 44 11.93 -18.69 -0.34
C GLU A 44 13.14 -18.04 0.35
N VAL A 45 13.13 -16.71 0.58
CA VAL A 45 14.19 -16.01 1.31
C VAL A 45 14.22 -16.40 2.80
N LEU A 46 13.06 -16.72 3.38
CA LEU A 46 12.91 -17.09 4.79
C LEU A 46 13.00 -18.60 5.07
N ASP A 47 13.40 -19.42 4.08
CA ASP A 47 13.48 -20.89 4.18
C ASP A 47 12.13 -21.52 4.59
N ALA A 48 11.05 -20.98 4.05
CA ALA A 48 9.65 -21.31 4.35
C ALA A 48 8.86 -21.75 3.10
N GLU A 49 9.54 -22.05 2.00
CA GLU A 49 8.95 -22.45 0.73
C GLU A 49 8.22 -23.80 0.79
N HIS A 50 8.50 -24.62 1.80
CA HIS A 50 7.77 -25.87 2.06
C HIS A 50 6.26 -25.67 2.29
N VAL A 51 5.81 -24.43 2.50
CA VAL A 51 4.39 -24.05 2.55
C VAL A 51 3.78 -23.97 1.15
N ILE A 52 4.59 -23.77 0.11
CA ILE A 52 4.19 -23.73 -1.29
C ILE A 52 4.19 -25.16 -1.84
N SER A 53 3.15 -25.51 -2.60
CA SER A 53 3.09 -26.83 -3.24
C SER A 53 4.28 -26.99 -4.20
N PRO A 54 5.06 -28.08 -4.12
CA PRO A 54 6.18 -28.30 -5.02
C PRO A 54 5.73 -28.30 -6.49
N ASP A 55 6.50 -27.62 -7.33
CA ASP A 55 6.33 -27.65 -8.77
C ASP A 55 7.37 -28.60 -9.39
N PRO A 56 6.98 -29.82 -9.79
CA PRO A 56 7.92 -30.79 -10.37
C PRO A 56 8.49 -30.34 -11.71
N ASN A 57 7.87 -29.34 -12.36
CA ASN A 57 8.30 -28.78 -13.62
C ASN A 57 8.88 -27.36 -13.45
N ASP A 58 9.34 -27.00 -12.25
CA ASP A 58 9.92 -25.68 -12.00
C ASP A 58 11.09 -25.44 -12.99
N PRO A 59 10.95 -24.48 -13.92
CA PRO A 59 11.97 -24.22 -14.93
C PRO A 59 13.30 -23.78 -14.31
N ARG A 60 13.28 -23.28 -13.06
CA ARG A 60 14.45 -22.77 -12.34
C ARG A 60 15.51 -23.83 -12.06
N HIS A 61 15.15 -25.12 -12.08
CA HIS A 61 16.14 -26.20 -11.99
C HIS A 61 17.18 -26.17 -13.12
N THR A 62 16.79 -25.68 -14.30
CA THR A 62 17.66 -25.53 -15.47
C THR A 62 17.87 -24.09 -15.90
N TRP A 63 17.10 -23.15 -15.35
CA TRP A 63 17.18 -21.72 -15.63
C TRP A 63 18.54 -21.14 -15.22
N ARG A 64 19.02 -20.18 -16.03
CA ARG A 64 20.32 -19.51 -15.82
C ARG A 64 20.24 -17.99 -15.96
N ASP A 65 19.05 -17.46 -16.26
CA ASP A 65 18.86 -16.07 -16.67
C ASP A 65 18.30 -15.27 -15.49
N GLY A 66 18.85 -14.10 -15.15
CA GLY A 66 18.21 -13.19 -14.19
C GLY A 66 17.96 -13.84 -12.82
N LEU A 67 18.95 -14.53 -12.27
CA LEU A 67 18.88 -15.16 -10.95
C LEU A 67 19.13 -14.13 -9.83
N ALA A 68 18.58 -14.39 -8.64
CA ALA A 68 18.83 -13.56 -7.46
C ALA A 68 20.34 -13.47 -7.16
N LYS A 69 20.81 -12.27 -6.83
CA LYS A 69 22.24 -11.94 -6.72
C LYS A 69 22.74 -11.94 -5.27
N ASN A 70 21.90 -11.59 -4.30
CA ASN A 70 22.26 -11.53 -2.87
C ASN A 70 21.06 -11.78 -1.92
N ILE A 71 20.78 -13.06 -1.67
CA ILE A 71 19.74 -13.51 -0.73
C ILE A 71 20.25 -13.84 0.69
N SER A 72 21.51 -13.53 1.00
CA SER A 72 22.11 -13.90 2.29
C SER A 72 21.49 -13.12 3.46
N LEU A 73 21.12 -13.84 4.52
CA LEU A 73 20.54 -13.30 5.76
C LEU A 73 21.40 -13.55 7.01
N ASN A 74 22.65 -13.99 6.85
CA ASN A 74 23.53 -14.34 7.98
C ASN A 74 23.74 -13.18 8.98
N THR A 75 23.62 -11.93 8.53
CA THR A 75 23.74 -10.72 9.36
C THR A 75 22.42 -10.25 9.96
N ALA A 76 21.30 -10.92 9.66
CA ALA A 76 19.94 -10.48 9.96
C ALA A 76 19.11 -11.52 10.73
N LEU A 77 19.76 -12.51 11.36
CA LEU A 77 19.09 -13.62 12.04
C LEU A 77 18.12 -13.19 13.16
N ASN A 78 18.38 -12.05 13.80
CA ASN A 78 17.48 -11.45 14.79
C ASN A 78 16.16 -10.99 14.16
N GLU A 79 16.23 -10.30 13.02
CA GLU A 79 15.03 -9.86 12.29
C GLU A 79 14.29 -11.07 11.71
N VAL A 80 15.00 -12.05 11.13
CA VAL A 80 14.39 -13.31 10.67
C VAL A 80 13.61 -13.99 11.80
N SER A 81 14.20 -14.09 13.00
CA SER A 81 13.53 -14.67 14.16
C SER A 81 12.28 -13.88 14.56
N LYS A 82 12.32 -12.54 14.50
CA LYS A 82 11.17 -11.66 14.76
C LYS A 82 10.04 -11.89 13.76
N LEU A 83 10.37 -12.02 12.47
CA LEU A 83 9.38 -12.28 11.42
C LEU A 83 8.74 -13.66 11.59
N GLN A 84 9.57 -14.68 11.81
CA GLN A 84 9.10 -16.08 11.93
C GLN A 84 8.27 -16.33 13.18
N ALA A 85 8.43 -15.52 14.24
CA ALA A 85 7.62 -15.60 15.46
C ALA A 85 6.17 -15.11 15.29
N ASN A 86 5.90 -14.27 14.29
CA ASN A 86 4.59 -13.66 14.08
C ASN A 86 3.88 -14.33 12.90
N LEU A 87 3.15 -15.40 13.20
CA LEU A 87 2.41 -16.18 12.20
C LEU A 87 1.12 -15.46 11.76
N ASN A 88 0.77 -15.60 10.48
CA ASN A 88 -0.48 -15.11 9.92
C ASN A 88 -1.09 -16.17 8.98
N ASN A 89 -2.30 -16.61 9.32
CA ASN A 89 -3.03 -17.66 8.61
C ASN A 89 -4.15 -17.10 7.71
N ASN A 90 -4.01 -15.86 7.23
CA ASN A 90 -4.94 -15.27 6.29
C ASN A 90 -5.11 -16.19 5.06
N ALA A 91 -6.28 -16.79 4.89
CA ALA A 91 -6.57 -17.72 3.80
C ALA A 91 -6.61 -17.02 2.43
N LEU A 92 -6.76 -15.70 2.41
CA LEU A 92 -6.79 -14.91 1.18
C LEU A 92 -5.43 -14.87 0.49
N TYR A 93 -4.36 -14.75 1.28
CA TYR A 93 -3.00 -14.57 0.79
C TYR A 93 -2.04 -15.70 1.18
N GLU A 94 -2.45 -16.61 2.06
CA GLU A 94 -1.62 -17.68 2.63
C GLU A 94 -0.18 -17.22 3.00
N PRO A 95 -0.01 -16.09 3.71
CA PRO A 95 1.28 -15.40 3.81
C PRO A 95 2.27 -16.09 4.76
N ARG A 96 1.79 -17.01 5.61
CA ARG A 96 2.50 -17.68 6.72
C ARG A 96 2.97 -16.74 7.83
N TYR A 97 3.57 -15.61 7.49
CA TYR A 97 4.10 -14.60 8.40
C TYR A 97 3.35 -13.27 8.22
N ASP A 98 3.18 -12.55 9.32
CA ASP A 98 2.42 -11.31 9.36
C ASP A 98 3.08 -10.16 8.58
N SER A 99 4.42 -10.13 8.54
CA SER A 99 5.19 -9.19 7.72
C SER A 99 4.95 -9.38 6.22
N VAL A 100 4.83 -10.63 5.77
CA VAL A 100 4.50 -10.96 4.37
C VAL A 100 3.08 -10.52 4.04
N ASN A 101 2.11 -10.76 4.93
CA ASN A 101 0.75 -10.23 4.77
C ASN A 101 0.75 -8.70 4.67
N SER A 102 1.54 -8.04 5.52
CA SER A 102 1.62 -6.58 5.58
C SER A 102 2.20 -6.00 4.29
N ALA A 103 3.25 -6.60 3.73
CA ALA A 103 3.82 -6.20 2.44
C ALA A 103 2.83 -6.41 1.28
N ILE A 104 2.12 -7.54 1.24
CA ILE A 104 1.06 -7.79 0.23
C ILE A 104 -0.02 -6.70 0.29
N VAL A 105 -0.51 -6.36 1.50
CA VAL A 105 -1.50 -5.29 1.66
C VAL A 105 -0.91 -3.93 1.27
N GLY A 106 0.38 -3.71 1.49
CA GLY A 106 1.11 -2.51 1.08
C GLY A 106 1.23 -2.35 -0.44
N GLU A 107 1.43 -3.44 -1.17
CA GLU A 107 1.41 -3.44 -2.64
C GLU A 107 0.02 -3.11 -3.15
N ARG A 108 -0.97 -3.81 -2.60
CA ARG A 108 -2.38 -3.56 -2.90
C ARG A 108 -2.77 -2.13 -2.59
N TRP A 109 -2.19 -1.52 -1.57
CA TRP A 109 -2.45 -0.13 -1.31
C TRP A 109 -2.03 0.80 -2.45
N VAL A 110 -0.86 0.57 -3.08
CA VAL A 110 -0.41 1.41 -4.20
C VAL A 110 -1.37 1.27 -5.38
N ASP A 111 -1.75 0.04 -5.72
CA ASP A 111 -2.59 -0.24 -6.88
C ASP A 111 -4.02 0.27 -6.68
N ILE A 112 -4.64 -0.06 -5.55
CA ILE A 112 -6.10 0.10 -5.37
C ILE A 112 -6.49 0.99 -4.18
N ALA A 113 -5.54 1.51 -3.40
CA ALA A 113 -5.76 2.53 -2.35
C ALA A 113 -6.88 2.20 -1.34
N GLY A 114 -7.13 0.90 -1.11
CA GLY A 114 -8.21 0.43 -0.24
C GLY A 114 -9.63 0.50 -0.86
N PHE A 115 -9.78 0.92 -2.12
CA PHE A 115 -11.07 1.01 -2.78
C PHE A 115 -11.66 -0.35 -3.14
N ASN A 116 -12.99 -0.41 -3.15
CA ASN A 116 -13.72 -1.52 -3.74
C ASN A 116 -13.81 -1.24 -5.25
N VAL A 117 -12.89 -1.83 -6.01
CA VAL A 117 -12.75 -1.59 -7.45
C VAL A 117 -14.00 -2.00 -8.20
N THR A 118 -14.66 -3.10 -7.80
CA THR A 118 -15.91 -3.55 -8.43
C THR A 118 -17.01 -2.50 -8.28
N ASN A 119 -17.23 -2.00 -7.06
CA ASN A 119 -18.24 -0.97 -6.81
C ASN A 119 -17.86 0.36 -7.47
N ALA A 120 -16.60 0.79 -7.38
CA ALA A 120 -16.13 2.03 -7.98
C ALA A 120 -16.29 2.05 -9.51
N SER A 121 -16.16 0.89 -10.16
CA SER A 121 -16.28 0.76 -11.62
C SER A 121 -17.73 0.74 -12.12
N ILE A 122 -18.70 0.42 -11.25
CA ILE A 122 -20.12 0.31 -11.65
C ILE A 122 -21.02 1.39 -11.03
N ASP A 123 -20.50 2.21 -10.11
CA ASP A 123 -21.27 3.27 -9.46
C ASP A 123 -21.61 4.39 -10.48
N PRO A 124 -22.91 4.57 -10.84
CA PRO A 124 -23.29 5.60 -11.80
C PRO A 124 -23.42 6.98 -11.14
N THR A 125 -23.28 7.09 -9.82
CA THR A 125 -23.60 8.29 -9.06
C THR A 125 -22.42 9.26 -8.89
N GLY A 126 -21.19 8.80 -9.15
CA GLY A 126 -19.99 9.63 -9.07
C GLY A 126 -18.81 9.08 -9.85
N PRO A 127 -17.62 9.70 -9.70
CA PRO A 127 -16.42 9.25 -10.39
C PRO A 127 -15.93 7.90 -9.88
N ASN A 128 -15.24 7.16 -10.75
CA ASN A 128 -14.49 5.97 -10.35
C ASN A 128 -13.26 6.40 -9.53
N CYS A 129 -13.40 6.46 -8.21
CA CYS A 129 -12.33 6.93 -7.33
C CYS A 129 -11.14 6.01 -7.21
N PHE A 130 -11.28 4.72 -7.55
CA PHE A 130 -10.12 3.85 -7.75
C PHE A 130 -9.25 4.43 -8.87
N SER A 131 -9.80 4.57 -10.08
CA SER A 131 -9.03 5.07 -11.22
C SER A 131 -8.53 6.50 -11.00
N ALA A 132 -9.38 7.38 -10.47
CA ALA A 132 -9.06 8.80 -10.32
C ALA A 132 -8.06 9.11 -9.20
N VAL A 133 -7.82 8.21 -8.25
CA VAL A 133 -6.89 8.44 -7.14
C VAL A 133 -5.64 7.58 -7.26
N SER A 134 -5.77 6.29 -7.57
CA SER A 134 -4.64 5.34 -7.48
C SER A 134 -4.09 4.85 -8.81
N GLN A 135 -4.72 5.15 -9.95
CA GLN A 135 -4.25 4.63 -11.25
C GLN A 135 -3.89 5.71 -12.25
N GLU A 136 -4.83 6.59 -12.60
CA GLU A 136 -4.70 7.47 -13.77
C GLU A 136 -3.95 8.81 -13.57
N PRO A 137 -3.83 9.38 -12.36
CA PRO A 137 -3.13 10.66 -12.20
C PRO A 137 -1.66 10.58 -12.63
N ALA A 138 -1.16 11.66 -13.25
CA ALA A 138 0.18 11.67 -13.84
C ALA A 138 1.29 11.48 -12.80
N ASP A 139 1.17 12.08 -11.63
CA ASP A 139 2.10 11.93 -10.51
C ASP A 139 2.13 10.51 -9.93
N ILE A 140 1.02 9.79 -10.05
CA ILE A 140 0.86 8.41 -9.56
C ILE A 140 1.47 7.39 -10.53
N GLN A 141 1.61 7.70 -11.83
CA GLN A 141 2.29 6.83 -12.80
C GLN A 141 3.71 6.44 -12.37
N LEU A 142 4.37 7.31 -11.59
CA LEU A 142 5.71 7.03 -11.07
C LEU A 142 5.72 5.88 -10.06
N ASP A 143 4.64 5.69 -9.30
CA ASP A 143 4.47 4.57 -8.38
C ASP A 143 4.16 3.26 -9.12
N HIS A 144 3.78 3.33 -10.40
CA HIS A 144 3.58 2.21 -11.30
C HIS A 144 4.74 1.96 -12.29
N PHE A 145 5.88 2.64 -12.12
CA PHE A 145 6.99 2.57 -13.10
C PHE A 145 6.55 2.96 -14.53
N MET A 146 5.68 3.95 -14.67
CA MET A 146 5.14 4.38 -15.94
C MET A 146 5.47 5.84 -16.26
N ARG A 147 5.38 6.18 -17.55
CA ARG A 147 5.48 7.57 -18.01
C ARG A 147 4.22 8.35 -17.68
N ARG A 148 4.45 9.64 -17.43
CA ARG A 148 3.41 10.66 -17.51
C ARG A 148 3.07 10.91 -18.98
N TYR A 149 1.87 11.45 -19.21
CA TYR A 149 1.41 11.79 -20.55
C TYR A 149 2.32 12.81 -21.26
N ASP A 150 3.02 13.67 -20.50
CA ASP A 150 3.92 14.72 -20.97
C ASP A 150 5.40 14.29 -21.07
N ASP A 151 5.72 13.00 -20.88
CA ASP A 151 7.09 12.46 -21.04
C ASP A 151 7.36 11.99 -22.48
N ILE A 152 7.66 12.94 -23.36
CA ILE A 152 7.73 12.73 -24.81
C ILE A 152 9.07 12.14 -25.28
N GLY A 153 9.00 11.21 -26.23
CA GLY A 153 10.15 10.66 -26.95
C GLY A 153 11.11 9.83 -26.10
N GLY A 154 12.29 9.52 -26.62
CA GLY A 154 13.30 8.75 -25.90
C GLY A 154 13.75 9.40 -24.58
N GLN A 155 13.80 10.74 -24.52
CA GLN A 155 14.11 11.47 -23.28
C GLN A 155 13.04 11.28 -22.20
N GLY A 156 11.76 11.25 -22.59
CA GLY A 156 10.68 10.94 -21.64
C GLY A 156 10.84 9.59 -20.95
N GLY A 157 11.37 8.59 -21.66
CA GLY A 157 11.71 7.29 -21.09
C GLY A 157 12.81 7.38 -20.04
N VAL A 158 13.86 8.14 -20.33
CA VAL A 158 14.98 8.40 -19.40
C VAL A 158 14.49 9.11 -18.13
N ASP A 159 13.69 10.16 -18.30
CA ASP A 159 13.17 10.95 -17.19
C ASP A 159 12.24 10.13 -16.30
N ALA A 160 11.38 9.28 -16.90
CA ALA A 160 10.51 8.38 -16.18
C ALA A 160 11.32 7.32 -15.39
N ALA A 161 12.33 6.70 -16.02
CA ALA A 161 13.18 5.70 -15.37
C ALA A 161 13.94 6.29 -14.17
N TYR A 162 14.56 7.48 -14.31
CA TYR A 162 15.23 8.14 -13.19
C TYR A 162 14.27 8.51 -12.06
N ARG A 163 13.07 9.01 -12.38
CA ARG A 163 12.07 9.34 -11.35
C ARG A 163 11.58 8.08 -10.63
N ALA A 164 11.34 6.99 -11.34
CA ALA A 164 10.93 5.72 -10.75
C ALA A 164 12.03 5.12 -9.85
N GLN A 165 13.30 5.13 -10.28
CA GLN A 165 14.43 4.72 -9.43
C GLN A 165 14.53 5.55 -8.15
N LYS A 166 14.38 6.88 -8.26
CA LYS A 166 14.38 7.78 -7.10
C LYS A 166 13.20 7.49 -6.17
N ARG A 167 12.01 7.25 -6.72
CA ARG A 167 10.79 6.92 -5.98
C ARG A 167 10.95 5.59 -5.23
N PHE A 168 11.48 4.57 -5.89
CA PHE A 168 11.81 3.27 -5.30
C PHE A 168 12.73 3.41 -4.08
N ILE A 169 13.86 4.09 -4.25
CA ILE A 169 14.83 4.30 -3.16
C ILE A 169 14.17 5.04 -1.99
N GLN A 170 13.35 6.05 -2.28
CA GLN A 170 12.64 6.80 -1.25
C GLN A 170 11.63 5.92 -0.48
N HIS A 171 10.80 5.14 -1.18
CA HIS A 171 9.86 4.20 -0.55
C HIS A 171 10.58 3.17 0.33
N PHE A 172 11.71 2.64 -0.15
CA PHE A 172 12.52 1.68 0.62
C PHE A 172 13.08 2.30 1.91
N ILE A 173 13.62 3.53 1.82
CA ILE A 173 14.14 4.26 2.99
C ILE A 173 13.02 4.62 3.96
N ASP A 174 11.89 5.10 3.46
CA ASP A 174 10.75 5.50 4.31
C ASP A 174 10.17 4.31 5.05
N ALA A 175 10.04 3.16 4.39
CA ALA A 175 9.64 1.90 5.02
C ALA A 175 10.62 1.47 6.12
N ALA A 176 11.94 1.55 5.87
CA ALA A 176 12.95 1.16 6.85
C ALA A 176 12.98 2.10 8.06
N MET A 177 12.78 3.40 7.83
CA MET A 177 12.91 4.44 8.85
C MET A 177 11.62 4.73 9.63
N ALA A 178 10.48 4.20 9.17
CA ALA A 178 9.20 4.36 9.83
C ALA A 178 9.22 3.86 11.29
N GLU A 179 8.38 4.47 12.12
CA GLU A 179 8.21 4.04 13.50
C GLU A 179 7.62 2.65 13.59
N GLU A 180 8.22 1.78 14.42
CA GLU A 180 7.74 0.42 14.65
C GLU A 180 6.40 0.48 15.42
N LYS A 181 5.31 0.23 14.69
CA LYS A 181 3.94 0.16 15.19
C LYS A 181 3.07 -0.65 14.24
N ARG A 182 1.84 -0.91 14.63
CA ARG A 182 0.80 -1.47 13.77
C ARG A 182 -0.13 -0.39 13.25
N LEU A 183 -0.63 -0.58 12.04
CA LEU A 183 -1.63 0.28 11.41
C LEU A 183 -2.93 -0.48 11.22
N LYS A 184 -4.05 0.24 11.17
CA LYS A 184 -5.29 -0.26 10.59
C LYS A 184 -5.46 0.40 9.23
N VAL A 185 -5.62 -0.38 8.18
CA VAL A 185 -5.65 0.11 6.78
C VAL A 185 -6.76 -0.58 6.02
N TRP A 186 -7.24 0.04 4.95
CA TRP A 186 -8.11 -0.64 3.98
C TRP A 186 -7.29 -1.52 3.05
N ASP A 187 -7.62 -2.82 3.03
CA ASP A 187 -7.27 -3.73 1.94
C ASP A 187 -8.40 -3.69 0.90
N GLY A 188 -8.11 -3.17 -0.28
CA GLY A 188 -9.09 -2.99 -1.35
C GLY A 188 -9.38 -4.27 -2.13
N GLY A 189 -10.07 -4.14 -3.26
CA GLY A 189 -10.18 -5.20 -4.28
C GLY A 189 -11.60 -5.34 -4.79
N GLY A 190 -12.05 -6.57 -5.06
CA GLY A 190 -13.47 -6.81 -5.36
C GLY A 190 -14.40 -6.49 -4.18
N HIS A 191 -13.84 -6.41 -2.98
CA HIS A 191 -14.44 -5.88 -1.77
C HIS A 191 -13.33 -5.20 -0.96
N SER A 192 -13.69 -4.20 -0.17
CA SER A 192 -12.75 -3.56 0.77
C SER A 192 -12.97 -4.12 2.17
N ALA A 193 -11.88 -4.39 2.89
CA ALA A 193 -11.90 -4.78 4.29
C ALA A 193 -10.82 -4.05 5.08
N LEU A 194 -11.12 -3.70 6.33
CA LEU A 194 -10.10 -3.18 7.23
C LEU A 194 -9.24 -4.32 7.76
N THR A 195 -7.92 -4.13 7.74
CA THR A 195 -6.94 -5.10 8.24
C THR A 195 -5.89 -4.39 9.10
N GLU A 196 -5.26 -5.14 10.00
CA GLU A 196 -4.15 -4.65 10.82
C GLU A 196 -2.82 -5.16 10.27
N VAL A 197 -1.89 -4.25 10.01
CA VAL A 197 -0.60 -4.54 9.37
C VAL A 197 0.56 -3.97 10.18
N ASP A 198 1.74 -4.56 10.04
CA ASP A 198 3.00 -3.96 10.47
C ASP A 198 3.31 -2.74 9.60
N HIS A 199 3.63 -1.60 10.22
CA HIS A 199 3.85 -0.34 9.52
C HIS A 199 5.02 -0.38 8.55
N ASN A 200 6.16 -0.90 8.98
CA ASN A 200 7.38 -0.93 8.18
C ASN A 200 7.20 -1.85 6.98
N TYR A 201 6.64 -3.05 7.18
CA TYR A 201 6.42 -4.00 6.09
C TYR A 201 5.28 -3.59 5.16
N PHE A 202 4.25 -2.90 5.64
CA PHE A 202 3.23 -2.29 4.79
C PHE A 202 3.81 -1.22 3.87
N LEU A 203 4.62 -0.29 4.41
CA LEU A 203 5.29 0.71 3.57
C LEU A 203 6.30 0.08 2.61
N PHE A 204 6.98 -0.99 3.04
CA PHE A 204 7.87 -1.75 2.17
C PHE A 204 7.13 -2.35 0.97
N GLY A 205 5.90 -2.82 1.16
CA GLY A 205 5.03 -3.27 0.06
C GLY A 205 4.90 -2.22 -1.05
N ARG A 206 4.93 -0.93 -0.73
CA ARG A 206 4.92 0.12 -1.76
C ARG A 206 6.18 0.13 -2.64
N ALA A 207 7.35 -0.09 -2.02
CA ALA A 207 8.59 -0.27 -2.76
C ALA A 207 8.57 -1.56 -3.58
N VAL A 208 7.98 -2.65 -3.06
CA VAL A 208 7.84 -3.92 -3.78
C VAL A 208 6.93 -3.76 -5.00
N HIS A 209 5.79 -3.07 -4.88
CA HIS A 209 4.86 -2.82 -5.97
C HIS A 209 5.56 -2.17 -7.16
N LEU A 210 6.16 -1.00 -6.95
CA LEU A 210 6.89 -0.26 -7.99
C LEU A 210 8.01 -1.12 -8.60
N PHE A 211 8.74 -1.85 -7.75
CA PHE A 211 9.84 -2.70 -8.20
C PHE A 211 9.35 -3.84 -9.10
N GLN A 212 8.23 -4.48 -8.75
CA GLN A 212 7.61 -5.53 -9.56
C GLN A 212 7.00 -4.97 -10.84
N ASP A 213 6.30 -3.84 -10.79
CA ASP A 213 5.75 -3.11 -11.94
C ASP A 213 6.82 -2.82 -13.00
N SER A 214 8.06 -2.58 -12.57
CA SER A 214 9.19 -2.41 -13.49
C SER A 214 9.50 -3.62 -14.37
N PHE A 215 8.93 -4.80 -14.08
CA PHE A 215 9.06 -6.02 -14.88
C PHE A 215 7.83 -6.30 -15.76
N SER A 216 6.75 -5.50 -15.67
CA SER A 216 5.60 -5.66 -16.56
C SER A 216 6.01 -5.29 -17.99
N PRO A 217 5.76 -6.17 -18.98
CA PRO A 217 5.84 -5.81 -20.39
C PRO A 217 4.83 -4.72 -20.83
N GLU A 218 3.83 -4.39 -20.02
CA GLU A 218 2.93 -3.25 -20.27
C GLU A 218 3.47 -1.94 -19.69
N HIS A 219 4.44 -2.00 -18.77
CA HIS A 219 5.02 -0.82 -18.12
C HIS A 219 6.42 -0.51 -18.67
N THR A 220 7.17 -1.54 -19.06
CA THR A 220 8.56 -1.40 -19.50
C THR A 220 8.87 -2.32 -20.68
N VAL A 221 10.00 -2.03 -21.33
CA VAL A 221 10.60 -2.92 -22.33
C VAL A 221 11.85 -3.56 -21.72
N ARG A 222 11.84 -4.88 -21.60
CA ARG A 222 12.97 -5.72 -21.15
C ARG A 222 13.21 -6.83 -22.16
N LEU A 223 14.46 -7.24 -22.35
CA LEU A 223 14.81 -8.16 -23.45
C LEU A 223 15.32 -9.52 -22.93
N PRO A 224 15.01 -10.62 -23.63
CA PRO A 224 15.61 -11.92 -23.31
C PRO A 224 17.14 -11.92 -23.40
N ASN A 225 17.72 -11.11 -24.29
CA ASN A 225 19.16 -11.10 -24.55
C ASN A 225 20.02 -10.59 -23.38
N ASP A 226 19.43 -9.86 -22.45
CA ASP A 226 20.08 -9.45 -21.19
C ASP A 226 19.40 -10.08 -19.98
N ASN A 227 18.75 -11.23 -20.19
CA ASN A 227 18.05 -11.98 -19.16
C ASN A 227 16.95 -11.16 -18.47
N TYR A 228 16.38 -10.17 -19.16
CA TYR A 228 15.40 -9.24 -18.63
C TYR A 228 15.93 -8.38 -17.46
N GLU A 229 17.23 -8.27 -17.26
CA GLU A 229 17.82 -7.53 -16.12
C GLU A 229 17.82 -6.01 -16.33
N LYS A 230 17.71 -5.54 -17.58
CA LYS A 230 17.78 -4.11 -17.92
C LYS A 230 16.48 -3.58 -18.49
N ILE A 231 16.25 -2.29 -18.23
CA ILE A 231 15.14 -1.53 -18.80
C ILE A 231 15.62 -0.82 -20.06
N TRP A 232 14.95 -1.05 -21.17
CA TRP A 232 15.24 -0.43 -22.47
C TRP A 232 14.35 0.77 -22.77
N GLN A 233 13.10 0.73 -22.29
CA GLN A 233 12.14 1.83 -22.32
C GLN A 233 11.14 1.68 -21.17
N VAL A 234 10.51 2.80 -20.85
CA VAL A 234 9.28 2.88 -20.04
C VAL A 234 8.11 3.17 -20.97
N LYS A 235 6.94 2.60 -20.72
CA LYS A 235 5.70 2.80 -21.49
C LYS A 235 4.81 3.86 -20.84
N ALA A 236 3.82 4.36 -21.57
CA ALA A 236 2.87 5.36 -21.07
C ALA A 236 1.51 4.75 -20.74
N TYR A 237 0.83 5.32 -19.74
CA TYR A 237 -0.53 4.92 -19.37
C TYR A 237 -1.58 5.70 -20.17
N LEU A 238 -1.31 6.99 -20.39
CA LEU A 238 -2.16 7.88 -21.17
C LEU A 238 -1.39 8.39 -22.40
N CYS A 239 -1.32 7.57 -23.45
CA CYS A 239 -0.82 7.88 -24.80
C CYS A 239 0.25 8.99 -24.87
N SER A 240 1.49 8.74 -24.47
CA SER A 240 2.55 9.74 -24.60
C SER A 240 3.24 9.65 -25.97
N GLU A 241 3.37 10.77 -26.66
CA GLU A 241 4.06 10.83 -27.96
C GLU A 241 5.51 10.32 -27.85
N GLY A 242 5.92 9.45 -28.77
CA GLY A 242 7.24 8.82 -28.76
C GLY A 242 7.42 7.72 -27.71
N ALA A 243 6.32 7.06 -27.31
CA ALA A 243 6.31 5.93 -26.38
C ALA A 243 5.33 4.85 -26.84
N GLU A 244 5.60 3.60 -26.45
CA GLU A 244 4.59 2.53 -26.46
C GLU A 244 3.53 2.79 -25.39
N GLN A 245 2.31 2.36 -25.68
CA GLN A 245 1.15 2.52 -24.81
C GLN A 245 0.83 1.21 -24.08
N HIS A 246 0.55 1.33 -22.78
CA HIS A 246 0.00 0.25 -21.96
C HIS A 246 -1.37 -0.21 -22.48
N SER A 247 -1.56 -1.51 -22.66
CA SER A 247 -2.83 -2.06 -23.13
C SER A 247 -3.95 -1.89 -22.10
N HIS A 248 -5.14 -1.51 -22.55
CA HIS A 248 -6.34 -1.40 -21.71
C HIS A 248 -7.35 -2.55 -21.92
N ASP A 249 -6.95 -3.65 -22.56
CA ASP A 249 -7.90 -4.74 -22.86
C ASP A 249 -8.03 -5.75 -21.69
N THR A 250 -9.18 -5.70 -21.02
CA THR A 250 -9.51 -6.64 -19.94
C THR A 250 -9.70 -8.07 -20.43
N LYS A 251 -9.98 -8.31 -21.71
CA LYS A 251 -10.03 -9.68 -22.26
C LYS A 251 -8.65 -10.32 -22.21
N ASP A 252 -7.63 -9.56 -22.62
CA ASP A 252 -6.24 -10.01 -22.63
C ASP A 252 -5.75 -10.34 -21.21
N VAL A 253 -6.27 -9.61 -20.23
CA VAL A 253 -6.02 -9.88 -18.82
C VAL A 253 -6.70 -11.18 -18.35
N LEU A 254 -7.93 -11.46 -18.81
CA LEU A 254 -8.68 -12.64 -18.41
C LEU A 254 -8.18 -13.94 -19.06
N ASP A 255 -7.62 -13.87 -20.27
CA ASP A 255 -7.02 -15.01 -20.98
C ASP A 255 -5.49 -15.13 -20.80
N PHE A 256 -4.91 -14.23 -20.01
CA PHE A 256 -3.49 -14.16 -19.63
C PHE A 256 -2.54 -13.77 -20.78
N SER A 257 -3.06 -13.25 -21.90
CA SER A 257 -2.24 -12.72 -22.99
C SER A 257 -1.63 -11.35 -22.68
N SER A 258 -2.26 -10.54 -21.82
CA SER A 258 -1.76 -9.22 -21.38
C SER A 258 -0.38 -9.32 -20.71
N GLY A 259 0.49 -8.32 -20.92
CA GLY A 259 1.77 -8.24 -20.23
C GLY A 259 1.64 -8.05 -18.70
N ASP A 260 0.52 -7.48 -18.24
CA ASP A 260 0.20 -7.33 -16.81
C ASP A 260 -0.26 -8.61 -16.13
N VAL A 261 -0.14 -9.75 -16.80
CA VAL A 261 -0.40 -11.04 -16.18
C VAL A 261 0.89 -11.83 -16.14
N ILE A 262 1.33 -12.20 -14.93
CA ILE A 262 2.57 -12.98 -14.75
C ILE A 262 2.49 -14.41 -15.32
N TRP A 263 1.29 -14.89 -15.62
CA TRP A 263 1.01 -16.24 -16.11
C TRP A 263 1.00 -16.31 -17.63
N GLN A 264 1.35 -17.48 -18.17
CA GLN A 264 1.24 -17.76 -19.60
C GLN A 264 -0.24 -17.98 -20.00
N PRO A 265 -0.62 -17.68 -21.25
CA PRO A 265 -1.93 -18.03 -21.79
C PRO A 265 -2.25 -19.52 -21.60
N ASP A 266 -3.53 -19.82 -21.40
CA ASP A 266 -4.05 -21.19 -21.27
C ASP A 266 -3.50 -22.03 -20.09
N THR A 267 -2.73 -21.44 -19.16
CA THR A 267 -2.19 -22.17 -18.00
C THR A 267 -3.08 -22.11 -16.75
N ARG A 268 -4.27 -21.50 -16.83
CA ARG A 268 -5.21 -21.46 -15.70
C ARG A 268 -5.79 -22.85 -15.45
N LEU A 269 -5.36 -23.50 -14.37
CA LEU A 269 -5.79 -24.86 -14.04
C LEU A 269 -7.15 -24.86 -13.32
N GLU A 270 -7.28 -24.10 -12.21
CA GLU A 270 -8.49 -23.97 -11.38
C GLU A 270 -8.49 -22.61 -10.61
N SER A 271 -9.33 -22.45 -9.59
CA SER A 271 -9.30 -21.30 -8.68
C SER A 271 -8.48 -21.60 -7.42
N GLY A 272 -7.68 -20.63 -6.95
CA GLY A 272 -6.99 -20.70 -5.65
C GLY A 272 -5.47 -20.80 -5.75
N TRP A 273 -4.77 -20.64 -4.62
CA TRP A 273 -3.30 -20.57 -4.56
C TRP A 273 -2.59 -21.79 -5.17
N GLN A 274 -3.18 -22.98 -5.04
CA GLN A 274 -2.62 -24.23 -5.57
C GLN A 274 -2.68 -24.35 -7.11
N SER A 275 -3.48 -23.52 -7.76
CA SER A 275 -3.58 -23.49 -9.23
C SER A 275 -2.42 -22.73 -9.90
N TYR A 276 -1.62 -22.00 -9.12
CA TYR A 276 -0.52 -21.16 -9.58
C TYR A 276 0.82 -21.83 -9.33
N ARG A 277 1.64 -21.94 -10.39
CA ARG A 277 2.92 -22.65 -10.40
C ARG A 277 3.95 -21.89 -11.21
N ILE A 278 5.22 -22.07 -10.88
CA ILE A 278 6.33 -21.37 -11.53
C ILE A 278 6.47 -21.82 -12.99
N SER A 279 6.20 -23.08 -13.28
CA SER A 279 6.13 -23.64 -14.63
C SER A 279 5.11 -22.93 -15.54
N SER A 280 4.14 -22.23 -14.95
CA SER A 280 3.09 -21.50 -15.67
C SER A 280 3.40 -20.01 -15.81
N MET A 281 4.51 -19.52 -15.26
CA MET A 281 4.88 -18.10 -15.31
C MET A 281 5.54 -17.73 -16.63
N LYS A 282 5.36 -16.49 -17.06
CA LYS A 282 6.13 -15.89 -18.15
C LYS A 282 7.61 -15.77 -17.72
N PRO A 283 8.58 -15.93 -18.65
CA PRO A 283 10.00 -15.73 -18.39
C PRO A 283 10.35 -14.49 -17.57
N VAL A 284 9.82 -13.32 -17.97
CA VAL A 284 10.06 -12.04 -17.29
C VAL A 284 9.54 -12.03 -15.84
N ALA A 285 8.44 -12.76 -15.56
CA ALA A 285 7.89 -12.86 -14.21
C ALA A 285 8.72 -13.78 -13.32
N ILE A 286 9.38 -14.80 -13.87
CA ILE A 286 10.36 -15.61 -13.14
C ILE A 286 11.54 -14.74 -12.71
N VAL A 287 12.03 -13.88 -13.61
CA VAL A 287 13.09 -12.91 -13.28
C VAL A 287 12.60 -11.89 -12.23
N ALA A 288 11.36 -11.42 -12.33
CA ALA A 288 10.75 -10.54 -11.32
C ALA A 288 10.67 -11.22 -9.94
N LEU A 289 10.38 -12.53 -9.89
CA LEU A 289 10.41 -13.32 -8.65
C LEU A 289 11.82 -13.37 -8.05
N GLU A 290 12.84 -13.66 -8.86
CA GLU A 290 14.24 -13.69 -8.42
C GLU A 290 14.72 -12.31 -7.93
N ALA A 291 14.41 -11.24 -8.66
CA ALA A 291 14.71 -9.88 -8.25
C ALA A 291 13.99 -9.49 -6.95
N SER A 292 12.74 -9.96 -6.76
CA SER A 292 11.99 -9.73 -5.52
C SER A 292 12.65 -10.42 -4.31
N LYS A 293 13.36 -11.54 -4.49
CA LYS A 293 14.12 -12.16 -3.39
C LYS A 293 15.27 -11.27 -2.92
N ASP A 294 16.01 -10.67 -3.85
CA ASP A 294 17.06 -9.70 -3.52
C ASP A 294 16.48 -8.52 -2.74
N LEU A 295 15.33 -8.01 -3.19
CA LEU A 295 14.60 -6.92 -2.53
C LEU A 295 14.20 -7.28 -1.09
N TRP A 296 13.61 -8.46 -0.88
CA TRP A 296 13.25 -8.96 0.45
C TRP A 296 14.46 -9.14 1.35
N ALA A 297 15.53 -9.77 0.85
CA ALA A 297 16.73 -10.00 1.63
C ALA A 297 17.41 -8.69 2.03
N ALA A 298 17.47 -7.72 1.12
CA ALA A 298 17.96 -6.37 1.37
C ALA A 298 17.18 -5.64 2.46
N PHE A 299 15.85 -5.71 2.42
CA PHE A 299 15.00 -5.07 3.43
C PHE A 299 15.16 -5.72 4.81
N ILE A 300 15.21 -7.05 4.88
CA ILE A 300 15.44 -7.79 6.13
C ILE A 300 16.80 -7.43 6.74
N ARG A 301 17.88 -7.37 5.94
CA ARG A 301 19.20 -6.91 6.40
C ARG A 301 19.16 -5.46 6.92
N THR A 302 18.41 -4.60 6.24
CA THR A 302 18.21 -3.21 6.65
C THR A 302 17.48 -3.14 8.00
N MET A 303 16.38 -3.86 8.17
CA MET A 303 15.59 -3.85 9.41
C MET A 303 16.36 -4.42 10.61
N ALA A 304 17.25 -5.39 10.38
CA ALA A 304 18.18 -5.90 11.39
C ALA A 304 19.22 -4.88 11.88
N THR A 305 19.41 -3.77 11.15
CA THR A 305 20.37 -2.71 11.50
C THR A 305 19.76 -1.74 12.55
N PRO A 306 20.55 -1.28 13.54
CA PRO A 306 20.10 -0.25 14.48
C PRO A 306 19.57 1.00 13.77
N LYS A 307 18.46 1.57 14.27
CA LYS A 307 17.77 2.71 13.65
C LYS A 307 18.69 3.90 13.32
N ALA A 308 19.72 4.16 14.13
CA ALA A 308 20.68 5.24 13.91
C ALA A 308 21.55 5.07 12.64
N GLN A 309 21.75 3.85 12.15
CA GLN A 309 22.52 3.53 10.93
C GLN A 309 21.62 3.07 9.78
N ARG A 310 20.34 2.81 10.06
CA ARG A 310 19.40 2.15 9.15
C ARG A 310 19.19 2.93 7.85
N ARG A 311 19.20 4.27 7.89
CA ARG A 311 19.03 5.11 6.70
C ARG A 311 20.13 4.87 5.67
N ASP A 312 21.39 4.89 6.10
CA ASP A 312 22.54 4.75 5.20
C ASP A 312 22.59 3.35 4.58
N ILE A 313 22.30 2.32 5.38
CA ILE A 313 22.18 0.94 4.90
C ILE A 313 21.01 0.80 3.93
N ALA A 314 19.84 1.38 4.25
CA ALA A 314 18.67 1.35 3.38
C ALA A 314 18.96 1.98 2.01
N GLU A 315 19.64 3.13 2.00
CA GLU A 315 20.02 3.81 0.77
C GLU A 315 21.05 2.99 -0.04
N GLN A 316 22.01 2.36 0.64
CA GLN A 316 23.00 1.49 -0.02
C GLN A 316 22.34 0.26 -0.66
N GLU A 317 21.52 -0.47 0.10
CA GLU A 317 20.82 -1.67 -0.37
C GLU A 317 19.85 -1.33 -1.52
N ALA A 318 19.09 -0.24 -1.40
CA ALA A 318 18.19 0.21 -2.47
C ALA A 318 18.95 0.60 -3.75
N LYS A 319 20.10 1.28 -3.64
CA LYS A 319 20.93 1.61 -4.81
C LYS A 319 21.49 0.35 -5.48
N GLN A 320 21.93 -0.64 -4.71
CA GLN A 320 22.38 -1.91 -5.27
C GLN A 320 21.26 -2.61 -6.05
N LEU A 321 20.02 -2.59 -5.54
CA LEU A 321 18.87 -3.13 -6.25
C LEU A 321 18.58 -2.36 -7.54
N VAL A 322 18.70 -1.03 -7.53
CA VAL A 322 18.59 -0.21 -8.75
C VAL A 322 19.64 -0.61 -9.77
N ASP A 323 20.91 -0.69 -9.36
CA ASP A 323 22.02 -1.06 -10.24
C ASP A 323 21.86 -2.47 -10.82
N HIS A 324 21.30 -3.39 -10.04
CA HIS A 324 21.12 -4.79 -10.44
C HIS A 324 19.91 -5.03 -11.33
N TRP A 325 18.80 -4.34 -11.10
CA TRP A 325 17.49 -4.75 -11.61
C TRP A 325 16.70 -3.63 -12.29
N LEU A 326 16.99 -2.36 -11.95
CA LEU A 326 16.33 -1.19 -12.52
C LEU A 326 17.27 -0.36 -13.40
N SER A 327 18.42 -0.92 -13.77
CA SER A 327 19.43 -0.21 -14.56
C SER A 327 18.98 -0.02 -16.01
N PHE A 328 19.46 1.06 -16.61
CA PHE A 328 19.26 1.36 -18.03
C PHE A 328 20.48 2.09 -18.61
N ASP A 329 20.64 2.02 -19.92
CA ASP A 329 21.62 2.82 -20.66
C ASP A 329 20.90 4.04 -21.26
N GLU A 330 21.27 5.24 -20.83
CA GLU A 330 20.60 6.48 -21.20
C GLU A 330 20.63 6.72 -22.72
N ALA A 331 21.78 6.50 -23.36
CA ALA A 331 21.93 6.74 -24.79
C ALA A 331 21.14 5.72 -25.62
N ALA A 332 21.15 4.45 -25.21
CA ALA A 332 20.38 3.40 -25.85
C ALA A 332 18.87 3.62 -25.68
N MET A 333 18.45 4.09 -24.49
CA MET A 333 17.06 4.44 -24.20
C MET A 333 16.61 5.64 -25.06
N GLN A 334 17.42 6.71 -25.15
CA GLN A 334 17.10 7.85 -26.01
C GLN A 334 16.99 7.47 -27.49
N ALA A 335 17.84 6.55 -27.95
CA ALA A 335 17.88 6.11 -29.34
C ALA A 335 16.91 4.95 -29.66
N TRP A 336 16.22 4.39 -28.65
CA TRP A 336 15.49 3.12 -28.79
C TRP A 336 14.51 3.14 -29.96
N TYR A 337 13.59 4.10 -29.99
CA TYR A 337 12.56 4.19 -31.03
C TYR A 337 13.03 4.86 -32.33
N GLN A 338 14.31 5.24 -32.45
CA GLN A 338 14.87 5.66 -33.75
C GLN A 338 14.94 4.48 -34.73
N ASP A 339 14.98 3.26 -34.20
CA ASP A 339 14.82 2.03 -34.94
C ASP A 339 13.32 1.67 -35.04
N GLU A 340 12.76 1.77 -36.25
CA GLU A 340 11.33 1.52 -36.50
C GLU A 340 10.93 0.07 -36.16
N ASP A 341 11.85 -0.89 -36.26
CA ASP A 341 11.57 -2.30 -35.96
C ASP A 341 11.28 -2.53 -34.46
N LYS A 342 11.75 -1.62 -33.60
CA LYS A 342 11.54 -1.65 -32.15
C LYS A 342 10.25 -0.98 -31.68
N ARG A 343 9.49 -0.36 -32.59
CA ARG A 343 8.16 0.18 -32.29
C ARG A 343 7.17 -0.95 -32.42
N ASP A 344 6.27 -1.17 -31.46
CA ASP A 344 5.15 -2.10 -31.66
C ASP A 344 3.88 -1.39 -32.19
N GLY A 345 2.75 -2.11 -32.25
CA GLY A 345 1.47 -1.56 -32.71
C GLY A 345 0.84 -0.55 -31.74
N THR A 346 1.39 -0.39 -30.54
CA THR A 346 0.93 0.55 -29.50
C THR A 346 1.74 1.85 -29.50
N TYR A 347 2.88 1.90 -30.19
CA TYR A 347 3.73 3.09 -30.28
C TYR A 347 2.98 4.32 -30.78
N VAL A 348 3.02 5.40 -30.00
CA VAL A 348 2.46 6.70 -30.38
C VAL A 348 3.54 7.50 -31.10
N LEU A 349 3.30 7.85 -32.36
CA LEU A 349 4.23 8.61 -33.18
C LEU A 349 4.50 9.98 -32.53
N ALA A 350 5.79 10.34 -32.39
CA ALA A 350 6.17 11.69 -31.98
C ALA A 350 5.86 12.72 -33.08
N PRO A 351 5.84 14.03 -32.76
CA PRO A 351 5.54 15.05 -33.76
C PRO A 351 6.45 14.95 -35.00
N ASN A 352 5.83 14.82 -36.17
CA ASN A 352 6.48 14.63 -37.47
C ASN A 352 7.15 13.26 -37.72
N GLU A 353 6.95 12.28 -36.84
CA GLU A 353 7.29 10.88 -37.15
C GLU A 353 6.26 10.26 -38.10
N THR A 354 6.71 9.29 -38.89
CA THR A 354 5.87 8.44 -39.76
C THR A 354 6.36 6.99 -39.64
N GLY A 355 5.61 6.05 -40.24
CA GLY A 355 5.95 4.62 -40.20
C GLY A 355 5.14 3.85 -39.15
N LYS A 356 5.71 2.76 -38.64
CA LYS A 356 5.09 1.89 -37.63
C LYS A 356 4.72 2.66 -36.35
N GLY A 357 3.47 2.55 -35.94
CA GLY A 357 2.87 3.23 -34.79
C GLY A 357 1.50 3.83 -35.15
N LYS A 358 0.97 4.64 -34.27
CA LYS A 358 -0.29 5.38 -34.45
C LYS A 358 -0.15 6.83 -34.01
N SER A 359 -0.99 7.71 -34.54
CA SER A 359 -1.05 9.10 -34.07
C SER A 359 -1.60 9.18 -32.64
N LEU A 360 -1.33 10.29 -31.94
CA LEU A 360 -1.90 10.54 -30.61
C LEU A 360 -3.44 10.45 -30.61
N ALA A 361 -4.10 10.97 -31.64
CA ALA A 361 -5.55 10.93 -31.75
C ALA A 361 -6.09 9.50 -31.93
N GLU A 362 -5.39 8.67 -32.72
CA GLU A 362 -5.74 7.25 -32.87
C GLU A 362 -5.54 6.48 -31.57
N CYS A 363 -4.42 6.69 -30.87
CA CYS A 363 -4.19 6.11 -29.55
C CYS A 363 -5.31 6.47 -28.57
N MET A 364 -5.63 7.77 -28.45
CA MET A 364 -6.68 8.25 -27.54
C MET A 364 -8.07 7.71 -27.92
N ALA A 365 -8.34 7.51 -29.21
CA ALA A 365 -9.60 6.92 -29.67
C ALA A 365 -9.72 5.43 -29.27
N GLU A 366 -8.61 4.68 -29.30
CA GLU A 366 -8.58 3.28 -28.89
C GLU A 366 -8.76 3.09 -27.37
N LEU A 367 -8.30 4.05 -26.55
CA LEU A 367 -8.49 4.01 -25.09
C LEU A 367 -9.97 4.04 -24.68
N ASN A 368 -10.87 4.54 -25.55
CA ASN A 368 -12.31 4.62 -25.30
C ASN A 368 -12.69 5.35 -23.98
N VAL A 369 -11.91 6.38 -23.62
CA VAL A 369 -12.07 7.15 -22.36
C VAL A 369 -13.02 8.36 -22.50
N GLY A 370 -13.88 8.36 -23.51
CA GLY A 370 -14.90 9.39 -23.75
C GLY A 370 -14.43 10.66 -24.46
N THR A 371 -13.13 10.82 -24.72
CA THR A 371 -12.56 11.89 -25.55
C THR A 371 -11.34 11.38 -26.32
N THR A 372 -11.09 11.94 -27.49
CA THR A 372 -9.85 11.70 -28.28
C THR A 372 -8.79 12.76 -28.02
N ASN A 373 -9.05 13.73 -27.14
CA ASN A 373 -8.12 14.80 -26.77
C ASN A 373 -7.48 14.49 -25.41
N GLN A 374 -6.17 14.26 -25.40
CA GLN A 374 -5.42 13.95 -24.19
C GLN A 374 -5.51 15.05 -23.13
N ALA A 375 -5.40 16.33 -23.50
CA ALA A 375 -5.47 17.44 -22.56
C ALA A 375 -6.87 17.56 -21.92
N GLU A 376 -7.91 17.28 -22.68
CA GLU A 376 -9.28 17.19 -22.14
C GLU A 376 -9.40 16.03 -21.15
N ARG A 377 -8.85 14.85 -21.46
CA ARG A 377 -8.84 13.71 -20.55
C ARG A 377 -8.09 14.01 -19.25
N VAL A 378 -6.93 14.65 -19.32
CA VAL A 378 -6.16 15.07 -18.14
C VAL A 378 -6.99 16.00 -17.25
N ALA A 379 -7.63 17.01 -17.82
CA ALA A 379 -8.49 17.92 -17.06
C ALA A 379 -9.70 17.21 -16.42
N GLN A 380 -10.28 16.22 -17.11
CA GLN A 380 -11.34 15.39 -16.54
C GLN A 380 -10.83 14.57 -15.34
N LEU A 381 -9.64 13.97 -15.44
CA LEU A 381 -9.04 13.18 -14.37
C LEU A 381 -8.72 14.03 -13.13
N GLU A 382 -8.16 15.22 -13.32
CA GLU A 382 -7.93 16.16 -12.22
C GLU A 382 -9.23 16.55 -11.51
N ALA A 383 -10.30 16.82 -12.27
CA ALA A 383 -11.61 17.14 -11.71
C ALA A 383 -12.20 15.95 -10.94
N GLN A 384 -12.08 14.73 -11.46
CA GLN A 384 -12.53 13.50 -10.80
C GLN A 384 -11.72 13.22 -9.53
N ARG A 385 -10.39 13.34 -9.56
CA ARG A 385 -9.53 13.20 -8.38
C ARG A 385 -9.92 14.20 -7.30
N ASN A 386 -10.10 15.47 -7.66
CA ASN A 386 -10.55 16.50 -6.73
C ASN A 386 -11.90 16.17 -6.09
N GLN A 387 -12.86 15.68 -6.88
CA GLN A 387 -14.16 15.24 -6.38
C GLN A 387 -14.01 14.05 -5.40
N CYS A 388 -13.17 13.07 -5.70
CA CYS A 388 -12.89 11.93 -4.83
C CYS A 388 -12.24 12.36 -3.52
N LEU A 389 -11.10 13.06 -3.58
CA LEU A 389 -10.35 13.50 -2.40
C LEU A 389 -11.16 14.43 -1.50
N TYR A 390 -12.03 15.27 -2.08
CA TYR A 390 -12.94 16.09 -1.28
C TYR A 390 -13.92 15.27 -0.46
N ASN A 391 -14.32 14.07 -0.91
CA ASN A 391 -15.29 13.23 -0.22
C ASN A 391 -14.65 12.20 0.72
N ILE A 392 -13.32 12.13 0.77
CA ILE A 392 -12.56 11.26 1.67
C ILE A 392 -12.15 12.05 2.92
N GLU A 393 -12.32 11.45 4.09
CA GLU A 393 -11.73 11.92 5.35
C GLU A 393 -11.20 10.75 6.17
N ALA A 394 -10.32 11.05 7.14
CA ALA A 394 -9.84 10.03 8.06
C ALA A 394 -10.97 9.58 8.99
N GLU A 395 -10.99 8.29 9.33
CA GLU A 395 -11.80 7.82 10.45
C GLU A 395 -11.27 8.46 11.75
N PRO A 396 -12.13 8.96 12.66
CA PRO A 396 -11.70 9.60 13.89
C PRO A 396 -10.74 8.73 14.71
N GLY A 397 -9.63 9.32 15.17
CA GLY A 397 -8.56 8.59 15.84
C GLY A 397 -7.58 7.90 14.90
N TYR A 398 -7.66 8.15 13.59
CA TYR A 398 -6.73 7.67 12.56
C TYR A 398 -6.20 8.80 11.65
N GLU A 399 -6.35 10.06 12.07
CA GLU A 399 -5.88 11.24 11.32
C GLU A 399 -4.34 11.33 11.24
N ASP A 400 -3.63 10.53 12.03
CA ASP A 400 -2.17 10.60 12.16
C ASP A 400 -1.40 10.00 10.99
N LEU A 401 -2.03 9.10 10.24
CA LEU A 401 -1.36 8.20 9.30
C LEU A 401 -1.96 8.30 7.90
N ASN A 402 -1.15 8.76 6.96
CA ASN A 402 -1.60 9.10 5.60
C ASN A 402 -0.62 8.61 4.54
N ASP A 403 -1.13 8.43 3.33
CA ASP A 403 -0.30 8.31 2.14
C ASP A 403 -0.10 9.71 1.52
N PRO A 404 1.12 10.29 1.58
CA PRO A 404 1.40 11.62 1.05
C PRO A 404 1.50 11.65 -0.49
N HIS A 405 1.42 10.51 -1.18
CA HIS A 405 1.43 10.43 -2.64
C HIS A 405 0.01 10.39 -3.20
N LEU A 406 -0.85 9.58 -2.57
CA LEU A 406 -2.27 9.51 -2.93
C LEU A 406 -3.10 10.64 -2.30
N ASP A 407 -2.56 11.31 -1.26
CA ASP A 407 -3.23 12.32 -0.44
C ASP A 407 -4.53 11.80 0.22
N ILE A 408 -4.47 10.56 0.72
CA ILE A 408 -5.54 9.94 1.49
C ILE A 408 -5.03 9.34 2.81
N PRO A 409 -5.86 9.30 3.87
CA PRO A 409 -5.56 8.54 5.09
C PRO A 409 -5.56 7.03 4.83
N TYR A 410 -4.76 6.24 5.56
CA TYR A 410 -4.80 4.77 5.38
C TYR A 410 -6.10 4.12 5.89
N ASN A 411 -6.70 4.70 6.93
CA ASN A 411 -8.03 4.34 7.42
C ASN A 411 -8.99 5.52 7.20
N TRP A 412 -9.57 5.54 6.01
CA TRP A 412 -10.45 6.60 5.57
C TRP A 412 -11.93 6.18 5.62
N ARG A 413 -12.82 7.17 5.53
CA ARG A 413 -14.25 6.98 5.30
C ARG A 413 -14.80 8.03 4.34
N TRP A 414 -15.95 7.74 3.76
CA TRP A 414 -16.71 8.75 3.01
C TRP A 414 -17.30 9.79 3.97
N LYS A 415 -17.13 11.08 3.65
CA LYS A 415 -17.70 12.20 4.42
C LYS A 415 -19.23 12.15 4.50
N SER A 416 -19.86 11.61 3.46
CA SER A 416 -21.30 11.54 3.31
C SER A 416 -21.69 10.29 2.54
N ILE A 417 -22.93 9.86 2.73
CA ILE A 417 -23.54 8.79 1.92
C ILE A 417 -23.89 9.24 0.50
N THR A 418 -23.83 10.55 0.21
CA THR A 418 -24.02 11.12 -1.12
C THR A 418 -22.84 12.01 -1.49
N TRP A 419 -22.52 12.08 -2.79
CA TRP A 419 -21.46 12.94 -3.30
C TRP A 419 -21.66 14.40 -2.91
N GLN A 420 -20.62 14.98 -2.31
CA GLN A 420 -20.54 16.40 -1.99
C GLN A 420 -19.68 17.10 -3.03
N THR A 421 -20.09 18.26 -3.51
CA THR A 421 -19.30 19.03 -4.48
C THR A 421 -18.23 19.87 -3.76
N PRO A 422 -16.95 19.78 -4.17
CA PRO A 422 -15.91 20.66 -3.66
C PRO A 422 -16.29 22.13 -3.87
N PRO A 423 -16.13 23.01 -2.87
CA PRO A 423 -16.28 24.44 -3.06
C PRO A 423 -15.34 24.96 -4.16
N ALA A 424 -15.75 26.04 -4.85
CA ALA A 424 -14.90 26.67 -5.86
C ALA A 424 -13.53 27.07 -5.27
N GLY A 425 -12.45 26.70 -5.95
CA GLY A 425 -11.08 26.95 -5.50
C GLY A 425 -10.58 26.02 -4.39
N TRP A 426 -11.33 24.99 -4.02
CA TRP A 426 -10.85 23.95 -3.12
C TRP A 426 -9.67 23.19 -3.74
N THR A 427 -8.67 22.92 -2.92
CA THR A 427 -7.52 22.07 -3.24
C THR A 427 -7.37 21.04 -2.13
N TYR A 428 -6.96 19.82 -2.48
CA TYR A 428 -6.68 18.82 -1.46
C TYR A 428 -5.40 19.21 -0.71
N PRO A 429 -5.39 19.11 0.64
CA PRO A 429 -4.19 19.40 1.41
C PRO A 429 -3.17 18.29 1.21
N GLN A 430 -1.90 18.66 1.04
CA GLN A 430 -0.82 17.68 1.08
C GLN A 430 -0.75 17.06 2.48
N LEU A 431 -0.93 15.74 2.56
CA LEU A 431 -0.92 15.04 3.84
C LEU A 431 0.51 14.72 4.28
N ARG A 432 0.73 14.69 5.60
CA ARG A 432 2.00 14.22 6.18
C ARG A 432 1.89 12.73 6.48
N PRO A 433 2.94 11.93 6.23
CA PRO A 433 2.87 10.47 6.30
C PRO A 433 2.58 9.94 7.72
N ASP A 434 3.26 10.49 8.73
CA ASP A 434 3.07 10.12 10.14
C ASP A 434 3.18 11.37 11.02
N THR A 435 2.10 11.68 11.74
CA THR A 435 2.03 12.80 12.68
C THR A 435 1.70 12.36 14.11
N GLY A 436 1.53 11.06 14.32
CA GLY A 436 1.19 10.47 15.60
C GLY A 436 2.39 10.48 16.53
N LYS A 437 2.15 10.76 17.81
CA LYS A 437 3.23 10.75 18.82
C LYS A 437 3.13 9.51 19.68
N GLN A 438 4.19 8.73 19.76
CA GLN A 438 4.25 7.63 20.72
C GLN A 438 4.40 8.20 22.13
N VAL A 439 3.51 7.81 23.03
CA VAL A 439 3.45 8.29 24.41
C VAL A 439 3.16 7.15 25.37
N ALA A 440 3.75 7.25 26.56
CA ALA A 440 3.34 6.51 27.74
C ALA A 440 2.74 7.49 28.76
N ILE A 441 1.62 7.11 29.37
CA ILE A 441 0.91 7.94 30.34
C ILE A 441 1.28 7.47 31.75
N LYS A 442 1.74 8.37 32.62
CA LYS A 442 2.29 8.01 33.94
C LYS A 442 1.69 8.84 35.06
N SER A 443 1.40 8.19 36.19
CA SER A 443 0.87 8.87 37.37
C SER A 443 1.99 9.53 38.16
N PRO A 444 1.90 10.83 38.48
CA PRO A 444 2.85 11.52 39.36
C PRO A 444 2.67 11.14 40.83
N VAL A 445 1.61 10.41 41.19
CA VAL A 445 1.35 10.00 42.58
C VAL A 445 2.27 8.85 43.01
N ASN A 446 2.47 7.87 42.13
CA ASN A 446 3.22 6.65 42.43
C ASN A 446 4.30 6.32 41.38
N ASN A 447 4.50 7.20 40.38
CA ASN A 447 5.47 7.05 39.30
C ASN A 447 5.28 5.79 38.45
N GLN A 448 4.05 5.26 38.37
CA GLN A 448 3.70 4.10 37.55
C GLN A 448 2.99 4.51 36.27
N PHE A 449 3.24 3.78 35.19
CA PHE A 449 2.62 3.96 33.89
C PHE A 449 1.25 3.30 33.84
N MET A 450 0.32 3.86 33.06
CA MET A 450 -0.84 3.12 32.60
C MET A 450 -0.37 1.86 31.87
N ALA A 451 -1.02 0.74 32.16
CA ALA A 451 -0.66 -0.58 31.66
C ALA A 451 -1.91 -1.37 31.28
N ALA A 452 -1.76 -2.36 30.41
CA ALA A 452 -2.80 -3.34 30.11
C ALA A 452 -2.16 -4.72 29.99
N GLN A 453 -2.66 -5.69 30.77
CA GLN A 453 -2.12 -7.05 30.75
C GLN A 453 -2.36 -7.76 29.41
N THR A 454 -3.45 -7.39 28.73
CA THR A 454 -3.82 -7.92 27.40
C THR A 454 -4.31 -6.78 26.52
N LEU A 455 -4.08 -6.92 25.21
CA LEU A 455 -4.55 -5.97 24.20
C LEU A 455 -5.80 -6.54 23.52
N THR A 456 -6.93 -6.47 24.22
CA THR A 456 -8.23 -6.88 23.69
C THR A 456 -9.31 -5.85 24.01
N ASN A 457 -10.42 -5.88 23.27
CA ASN A 457 -11.57 -5.04 23.59
C ASN A 457 -12.04 -5.27 25.05
N ASN A 458 -12.35 -4.19 25.74
CA ASN A 458 -12.71 -4.11 27.16
C ASN A 458 -11.63 -4.49 28.17
N ALA A 459 -10.38 -4.70 27.75
CA ALA A 459 -9.28 -4.94 28.69
C ALA A 459 -9.12 -3.76 29.67
N PRO A 460 -9.11 -3.99 30.99
CA PRO A 460 -8.97 -2.92 31.97
C PRO A 460 -7.56 -2.31 31.90
N VAL A 461 -7.48 -1.00 32.07
CA VAL A 461 -6.20 -0.29 32.24
C VAL A 461 -5.86 -0.24 33.72
N THR A 462 -4.64 -0.63 34.05
CA THR A 462 -4.07 -0.66 35.40
C THR A 462 -2.85 0.26 35.47
N LEU A 463 -2.05 0.15 36.53
CA LEU A 463 -0.74 0.79 36.63
C LEU A 463 0.38 -0.24 36.75
N SER A 464 1.53 0.02 36.11
CA SER A 464 2.74 -0.82 36.17
C SER A 464 4.00 0.05 36.23
N GLN A 465 5.07 -0.45 36.86
CA GLN A 465 6.37 0.23 36.86
C GLN A 465 7.16 0.00 35.57
N ASN A 466 7.06 -1.21 34.98
CA ASN A 466 7.99 -1.68 33.95
C ASN A 466 7.31 -2.03 32.62
N GLU A 467 5.99 -2.06 32.57
CA GLU A 467 5.22 -2.49 31.39
C GLU A 467 4.23 -1.38 30.98
N PRO A 468 4.72 -0.28 30.40
CA PRO A 468 3.85 0.80 29.94
C PRO A 468 2.96 0.32 28.78
N LEU A 469 1.69 0.71 28.83
CA LEU A 469 0.82 0.68 27.67
C LEU A 469 1.26 1.77 26.69
N MET A 470 1.88 1.33 25.60
CA MET A 470 2.37 2.19 24.53
C MET A 470 1.23 2.69 23.64
N LEU A 471 1.01 4.00 23.62
CA LEU A 471 -0.08 4.65 22.91
C LEU A 471 0.44 5.59 21.81
N THR A 472 -0.32 5.74 20.74
CA THR A 472 -0.20 6.83 19.77
C THR A 472 -1.20 7.90 20.16
N GLU A 473 -0.71 9.09 20.49
CA GLU A 473 -1.50 10.30 20.59
C GLU A 473 -1.81 10.79 19.16
N VAL A 474 -3.10 10.83 18.83
CA VAL A 474 -3.62 11.30 17.54
C VAL A 474 -4.38 12.59 17.76
N THR A 475 -3.96 13.67 17.11
CA THR A 475 -4.59 14.99 17.25
C THR A 475 -5.52 15.25 16.06
N SER A 476 -6.81 15.37 16.35
CA SER A 476 -7.83 15.75 15.37
C SER A 476 -7.63 17.19 14.85
N PRO A 477 -8.20 17.54 13.68
CA PRO A 477 -8.13 18.90 13.15
C PRO A 477 -8.69 19.98 14.09
N GLN A 478 -9.60 19.61 15.00
CA GLN A 478 -10.19 20.52 15.99
C GLN A 478 -9.33 20.67 17.27
N GLY A 479 -8.19 19.98 17.36
CA GLY A 479 -7.28 20.03 18.49
C GLY A 479 -7.63 19.10 19.65
N TYR A 480 -8.57 18.16 19.44
CA TYR A 480 -8.83 17.07 20.39
C TYR A 480 -7.91 15.88 20.15
N HIS A 481 -7.73 15.05 21.16
CA HIS A 481 -6.76 13.96 21.18
C HIS A 481 -7.46 12.60 21.33
N TYR A 482 -6.99 11.60 20.60
CA TYR A 482 -7.25 10.19 20.83
C TYR A 482 -5.97 9.51 21.31
N TYR A 483 -6.12 8.44 22.09
CA TYR A 483 -5.00 7.59 22.51
C TYR A 483 -5.24 6.17 22.03
N ARG A 484 -4.56 5.78 20.96
CA ARG A 484 -4.70 4.47 20.29
C ARG A 484 -3.53 3.57 20.66
N SER A 485 -3.73 2.26 20.81
CA SER A 485 -2.61 1.34 21.06
C SER A 485 -1.67 1.28 19.85
N THR A 486 -0.36 1.32 20.09
CA THR A 486 0.67 1.16 19.06
C THR A 486 0.75 -0.26 18.50
N GLN A 487 0.34 -1.27 19.28
CA GLN A 487 0.46 -2.70 18.96
C GLN A 487 -0.89 -3.35 18.59
N ALA A 488 -2.01 -2.67 18.85
CA ALA A 488 -3.36 -3.11 18.50
C ALA A 488 -4.18 -1.89 18.03
N PRO A 489 -4.02 -1.45 16.77
CA PRO A 489 -4.45 -0.14 16.29
C PRO A 489 -5.98 0.01 16.29
N SER A 490 -6.75 -1.07 16.43
CA SER A 490 -8.20 -0.99 16.70
C SER A 490 -8.54 -0.47 18.10
N LEU A 491 -7.63 -0.56 19.08
CA LEU A 491 -7.91 -0.32 20.48
C LEU A 491 -7.56 1.11 20.92
N PHE A 492 -8.54 1.79 21.52
CA PHE A 492 -8.44 3.13 22.06
C PHE A 492 -8.58 3.14 23.57
N LEU A 493 -7.87 4.04 24.25
CA LEU A 493 -8.11 4.35 25.65
C LEU A 493 -9.52 4.94 25.79
N SER A 494 -10.35 4.30 26.61
CA SER A 494 -11.70 4.72 26.93
C SER A 494 -12.06 4.24 28.34
N TYR A 495 -13.34 4.20 28.67
CA TYR A 495 -13.82 4.00 30.03
C TYR A 495 -15.07 3.12 30.06
N SER A 496 -15.34 2.48 31.20
CA SER A 496 -16.54 1.68 31.43
C SER A 496 -17.79 2.56 31.64
N SER A 497 -18.96 1.98 31.92
CA SER A 497 -20.15 2.80 32.18
C SER A 497 -19.91 3.86 33.27
N LYS A 498 -20.57 5.02 33.15
CA LYS A 498 -20.41 6.20 34.04
C LYS A 498 -20.39 5.89 35.54
N ALA A 499 -21.12 4.86 35.98
CA ALA A 499 -21.22 4.49 37.39
C ALA A 499 -19.94 3.84 37.94
N SER A 500 -19.22 3.06 37.12
CA SER A 500 -17.96 2.42 37.52
C SER A 500 -16.76 3.23 37.05
N GLY A 501 -16.81 3.73 35.82
CA GLY A 501 -15.82 4.63 35.22
C GLY A 501 -14.38 4.13 35.24
N TYR A 502 -14.10 2.83 35.33
CA TYR A 502 -12.71 2.38 35.22
C TYR A 502 -12.23 2.52 33.77
N LEU A 503 -10.96 2.89 33.58
CA LEU A 503 -10.38 2.97 32.24
C LEU A 503 -10.20 1.58 31.64
N LYS A 504 -10.39 1.48 30.34
CA LYS A 504 -10.26 0.25 29.56
C LYS A 504 -9.88 0.55 28.12
N LEU A 505 -9.40 -0.45 27.40
CA LEU A 505 -9.25 -0.41 25.96
C LEU A 505 -10.58 -0.75 25.28
N VAL A 506 -10.92 -0.07 24.19
CA VAL A 506 -12.12 -0.34 23.39
C VAL A 506 -11.81 -0.34 21.91
N ASP A 507 -12.49 -1.17 21.12
CA ASP A 507 -12.28 -1.34 19.68
C ASP A 507 -12.96 -0.27 18.80
N SER A 508 -13.18 0.92 19.36
CA SER A 508 -13.85 2.02 18.66
C SER A 508 -13.35 3.38 19.18
N PRO A 509 -13.15 4.36 18.29
CA PRO A 509 -12.85 5.74 18.70
C PRO A 509 -14.06 6.45 19.30
N ASN A 510 -15.27 5.87 19.24
CA ASN A 510 -16.47 6.49 19.73
C ASN A 510 -16.35 6.83 21.23
N GLN A 511 -16.59 8.11 21.56
CA GLN A 511 -16.46 8.66 22.92
C GLN A 511 -15.05 8.58 23.53
N ALA A 512 -14.02 8.22 22.75
CA ALA A 512 -12.62 8.13 23.17
C ALA A 512 -11.81 9.41 22.86
N MET A 513 -12.50 10.55 22.78
CA MET A 513 -11.91 11.86 22.46
C MET A 513 -11.63 12.65 23.75
N TYR A 514 -10.47 13.32 23.80
CA TYR A 514 -9.98 14.01 24.98
C TYR A 514 -9.45 15.41 24.69
N SER A 515 -9.62 16.34 25.64
CA SER A 515 -8.85 17.59 25.72
C SER A 515 -7.68 17.43 26.69
N LEU A 516 -6.53 17.98 26.30
CA LEU A 516 -5.34 18.07 27.15
C LEU A 516 -5.18 19.49 27.71
N ILE A 517 -5.08 19.58 29.03
CA ILE A 517 -4.95 20.85 29.74
C ILE A 517 -3.64 20.85 30.52
N TYR A 518 -2.70 21.68 30.07
CA TYR A 518 -1.39 21.82 30.71
C TYR A 518 -1.52 22.49 32.09
N GLN A 519 -0.82 21.95 33.07
CA GLN A 519 -0.83 22.38 34.47
C GLN A 519 0.59 22.30 35.07
N GLY A 520 1.50 23.16 34.59
CA GLY A 520 2.82 23.35 35.21
C GLY A 520 3.71 22.11 35.19
N GLY A 521 3.79 21.43 34.05
CA GLY A 521 4.61 20.22 33.84
C GLY A 521 3.80 18.92 33.89
N LEU A 522 2.53 18.99 34.28
CA LEU A 522 1.59 17.88 34.26
C LEU A 522 0.39 18.20 33.36
N TRP A 523 -0.39 17.18 33.03
CA TRP A 523 -1.58 17.30 32.19
C TRP A 523 -2.82 16.79 32.92
N ASN A 524 -3.93 17.53 32.83
CA ASN A 524 -5.23 16.92 33.02
C ASN A 524 -5.72 16.38 31.66
N ILE A 525 -6.25 15.15 31.66
CA ILE A 525 -6.83 14.51 30.48
C ILE A 525 -8.34 14.46 30.68
N LYS A 526 -9.08 15.28 29.92
CA LYS A 526 -10.53 15.43 30.07
C LYS A 526 -11.24 14.76 28.90
N ASN A 527 -12.18 13.87 29.18
CA ASN A 527 -12.99 13.25 28.13
C ASN A 527 -14.08 14.21 27.63
N GLU A 528 -14.25 14.29 26.32
CA GLU A 528 -15.19 15.22 25.70
C GLU A 528 -16.64 14.76 25.74
N PHE A 529 -16.91 13.47 25.92
CA PHE A 529 -18.28 12.97 26.01
C PHE A 529 -18.89 13.21 27.40
N TRP A 530 -18.22 12.77 28.47
CA TRP A 530 -18.73 12.96 29.84
C TRP A 530 -18.29 14.25 30.51
N GLN A 531 -17.33 14.97 29.92
CA GLN A 531 -16.75 16.18 30.50
C GLN A 531 -16.10 15.90 31.88
N GLN A 532 -15.44 14.74 32.01
CA GLN A 532 -14.81 14.24 33.23
C GLN A 532 -13.32 13.98 33.03
N TYR A 533 -12.56 14.08 34.12
CA TYR A 533 -11.11 13.91 34.09
C TYR A 533 -10.71 12.47 34.40
N ILE A 534 -9.69 11.99 33.69
CA ILE A 534 -9.00 10.77 34.08
C ILE A 534 -8.26 11.02 35.40
N TRP A 535 -8.43 10.14 36.39
CA TRP A 535 -7.80 10.24 37.70
C TRP A 535 -7.42 8.87 38.26
N PHE A 536 -6.41 8.84 39.11
CA PHE A 536 -5.94 7.65 39.80
C PHE A 536 -6.72 7.43 41.10
N ASN A 537 -7.54 6.37 41.12
CA ASN A 537 -8.23 5.92 42.31
C ASN A 537 -7.28 5.10 43.18
N GLN A 538 -6.64 5.78 44.14
CA GLN A 538 -5.68 5.17 45.06
C GLN A 538 -6.28 4.02 45.89
N ALA A 539 -7.58 4.06 46.19
CA ALA A 539 -8.23 3.01 46.98
C ALA A 539 -8.46 1.72 46.18
N GLN A 540 -8.59 1.83 44.86
CA GLN A 540 -8.76 0.69 43.95
C GLN A 540 -7.51 0.40 43.11
N GLU A 541 -6.43 1.15 43.37
CA GLU A 541 -5.14 1.06 42.67
C GLU A 541 -5.26 1.04 41.14
N ARG A 542 -6.18 1.84 40.59
CA ARG A 542 -6.43 1.88 39.15
C ARG A 542 -6.85 3.26 38.63
N PRO A 543 -6.61 3.56 37.34
CA PRO A 543 -7.06 4.78 36.74
C PRO A 543 -8.55 4.70 36.33
N GLU A 544 -9.26 5.81 36.52
CA GLU A 544 -10.71 5.95 36.34
C GLU A 544 -11.05 7.26 35.62
N LEU A 545 -12.23 7.32 35.04
CA LEU A 545 -12.90 8.46 34.42
C LEU A 545 -14.34 8.45 34.93
N ASN A 546 -14.57 9.21 35.99
CA ASN A 546 -15.89 9.43 36.57
C ASN A 546 -15.92 10.79 37.29
N ARG A 547 -17.04 11.13 37.95
CA ARG A 547 -17.25 12.42 38.63
C ARG A 547 -16.29 12.71 39.80
N HIS A 548 -15.51 11.73 40.24
CA HIS A 548 -14.58 11.87 41.37
C HIS A 548 -13.22 12.43 40.93
N GLY A 549 -12.92 12.44 39.63
CA GLY A 549 -11.72 13.07 39.07
C GLY A 549 -11.81 14.59 39.11
N LYS A 550 -11.10 15.20 40.07
CA LYS A 550 -11.04 16.66 40.26
C LYS A 550 -9.71 17.22 39.74
N PRO A 551 -9.72 18.14 38.75
CA PRO A 551 -8.51 18.54 38.02
C PRO A 551 -7.43 19.19 38.89
N GLU A 552 -7.81 19.83 40.00
CA GLU A 552 -6.90 20.45 40.95
C GLU A 552 -6.04 19.42 41.73
N ASN A 553 -6.53 18.19 41.88
CA ASN A 553 -5.86 17.17 42.66
C ASN A 553 -4.70 16.53 41.89
N LEU A 554 -3.61 16.17 42.58
CA LEU A 554 -2.44 15.52 41.98
C LEU A 554 -2.80 14.19 41.32
N ASN A 555 -3.76 13.44 41.88
CA ASN A 555 -4.19 12.16 41.33
C ASN A 555 -5.06 12.31 40.05
N ALA A 556 -5.49 13.50 39.65
CA ALA A 556 -6.14 13.74 38.35
C ALA A 556 -5.18 14.33 37.30
N LYS A 557 -3.88 14.37 37.62
CA LYS A 557 -2.83 14.88 36.76
C LYS A 557 -1.94 13.73 36.29
N TRP A 558 -1.40 13.86 35.09
CA TRP A 558 -0.65 12.82 34.40
C TRP A 558 0.61 13.40 33.75
N MET A 559 1.67 12.59 33.69
CA MET A 559 2.83 12.86 32.85
C MET A 559 2.62 12.14 31.51
N LEU A 560 2.84 12.84 30.41
CA LEU A 560 2.90 12.26 29.07
C LEU A 560 4.39 12.18 28.71
N GLU A 561 4.95 10.98 28.76
CA GLU A 561 6.35 10.73 28.41
C GLU A 561 6.39 10.35 26.92
N ALA A 562 6.92 11.24 26.08
CA ALA A 562 7.19 10.96 24.68
C ALA A 562 8.45 10.09 24.56
N LEU A 563 8.48 9.21 23.57
CA LEU A 563 9.56 8.24 23.34
C LEU A 563 10.32 8.52 22.05
#